data_AF-M4ESE3-F1
#
_entry.id   AF-M4ESE3-F1
#
_cell.length_a   1.000
_cell.length_b   1.000
_cell.length_c   1.000
_cell.angle_alpha   90.00
_cell.angle_beta   90.00
_cell.angle_gamma   90.00
#
_symmetry.space_group_name_H-M   'P 1'
#
loop_
_entity.id
_entity.type
_entity.pdbx_description
1 polymer ?
#
loop_
_entity_poly.entity_id
_entity_poly.type
_entity_poly.pdbx_seq_one_letter_code
_entity_poly.pdbx_strand_id
1 'polypeptide(L)'
;MGNYSERSSSLLPKLSIYSRDSTIEMNLIMDLNMKRVMLHELVSVFEEEGAQVMNANLQNLNDRMIIYTIVGQAIICRIGIDPSRIEERVRDLIF
;
A
#
# COMPACT_ATOMS: atom_id res chain seq x y z
N MET A 1 6.16 -15.60 38.62
CA MET A 1 5.33 -15.42 37.41
C MET A 1 5.72 -14.10 36.76
N GLY A 2 6.35 -14.14 35.59
CA GLY A 2 6.64 -12.93 34.82
C GLY A 2 5.39 -12.46 34.10
N ASN A 3 4.85 -11.30 34.47
CA ASN A 3 3.86 -10.61 33.67
C ASN A 3 4.60 -9.99 32.47
N TYR A 4 4.74 -10.78 31.40
CA TYR A 4 5.06 -10.24 30.09
C TYR A 4 3.85 -9.41 29.67
N SER A 5 4.01 -8.11 29.82
CA SER A 5 3.14 -7.14 29.18
C SER A 5 3.23 -7.39 27.68
N GLU A 6 2.23 -8.03 27.08
CA GLU A 6 1.91 -7.81 25.67
C GLU A 6 1.49 -6.34 25.56
N ARG A 7 2.46 -5.42 25.60
CA ARG A 7 2.32 -4.18 24.85
C ARG A 7 2.26 -4.64 23.41
N SER A 8 1.05 -4.79 22.89
CA SER A 8 0.79 -4.76 21.46
C SER A 8 1.27 -3.42 20.97
N SER A 9 2.57 -3.28 20.72
CA SER A 9 3.14 -2.19 19.97
C SER A 9 2.58 -2.36 18.57
N SER A 10 1.44 -1.75 18.29
CA SER A 10 0.90 -1.67 16.93
C SER A 10 1.99 -1.08 16.06
N LEU A 11 2.60 -1.91 15.22
CA LEU A 11 3.58 -1.44 14.27
C LEU A 11 2.85 -0.51 13.31
N LEU A 12 3.36 0.71 13.15
CA LEU A 12 2.78 1.66 12.22
C LEU A 12 2.85 1.07 10.80
N PRO A 13 1.84 1.32 9.94
CA PRO A 13 1.86 0.91 8.56
C PRO A 13 3.11 1.42 7.88
N LYS A 14 3.83 0.53 7.18
CA LYS A 14 5.01 0.89 6.42
C LYS A 14 4.63 0.95 4.95
N LEU A 15 4.52 2.17 4.42
CA LEU A 15 4.31 2.45 3.01
C LEU A 15 5.65 2.74 2.33
N SER A 16 5.87 2.16 1.16
CA SER A 16 7.02 2.44 0.30
C SER A 16 6.54 2.50 -1.14
N ILE A 17 6.87 3.59 -1.83
CA ILE A 17 6.50 3.82 -3.22
C ILE A 17 7.76 4.08 -4.02
N TYR A 18 7.89 3.36 -5.14
CA TYR A 18 8.98 3.47 -6.07
C TYR A 18 8.42 3.83 -7.45
N SER A 19 9.01 4.81 -8.11
CA SER A 19 8.67 5.16 -9.49
C SER A 19 9.91 5.06 -10.38
N ARG A 20 9.71 4.51 -11.58
CA ARG A 20 10.72 4.43 -12.62
C ARG A 20 10.03 4.53 -13.97
N ASP A 21 10.45 5.51 -14.77
CA ASP A 21 9.87 5.79 -16.09
C ASP A 21 8.34 5.98 -16.00
N SER A 22 7.56 5.14 -16.67
CA SER A 22 6.09 5.12 -16.60
C SER A 22 5.54 4.14 -15.56
N THR A 23 6.39 3.44 -14.83
CA THR A 23 5.98 2.41 -13.86
C THR A 23 6.06 2.93 -12.44
N ILE A 24 5.06 2.57 -11.63
CA ILE A 24 5.01 2.81 -10.20
C ILE A 24 4.78 1.48 -9.48
N GLU A 25 5.50 1.28 -8.38
CA GLU A 25 5.35 0.14 -7.49
C GLU A 25 5.11 0.64 -6.08
N MET A 26 4.10 0.08 -5.41
CA MET A 26 3.82 0.29 -4.00
C MET A 26 3.98 -1.01 -3.25
N ASN A 27 4.60 -0.91 -2.08
CA ASN A 27 4.60 -1.93 -1.05
C ASN A 27 4.04 -1.33 0.25
N LEU A 28 2.99 -1.93 0.79
CA LEU A 28 2.38 -1.55 2.08
C LEU A 28 2.38 -2.75 3.02
N ILE A 29 2.99 -2.57 4.18
CA ILE A 29 2.99 -3.56 5.26
C ILE A 29 2.13 -3.03 6.39
N MET A 30 1.15 -3.81 6.84
CA MET A 30 0.25 -3.42 7.93
C MET A 30 -0.12 -4.60 8.84
N ASP A 31 -0.45 -4.28 10.08
CA ASP A 31 -0.99 -5.23 11.06
C ASP A 31 -2.49 -5.47 10.77
N LEU A 32 -2.91 -6.73 10.80
CA LEU A 32 -4.29 -7.17 10.59
C LEU A 32 -5.28 -6.57 11.61
N ASN A 33 -4.80 -6.15 12.78
CA ASN A 33 -5.60 -5.52 13.82
C ASN A 33 -5.82 -4.01 13.59
N MET A 34 -5.14 -3.40 12.60
CA MET A 34 -5.36 -2.01 12.21
C MET A 34 -6.61 -1.86 11.33
N LYS A 35 -6.96 -0.61 10.98
CA LYS A 35 -8.01 -0.28 10.01
C LYS A 35 -7.87 -1.16 8.77
N ARG A 36 -8.90 -1.94 8.48
CA ARG A 36 -8.88 -2.89 7.37
C ARG A 36 -9.04 -2.12 6.05
N VAL A 37 -7.93 -1.93 5.35
CA VAL A 37 -7.94 -1.51 3.95
C VAL A 37 -8.11 -2.73 3.07
N MET A 38 -8.91 -2.63 2.02
CA MET A 38 -9.15 -3.69 1.05
C MET A 38 -8.29 -3.45 -0.19
N LEU A 39 -7.82 -4.54 -0.83
CA LEU A 39 -6.97 -4.43 -2.03
C LEU A 39 -7.61 -3.58 -3.15
N HIS A 40 -8.93 -3.66 -3.31
CA HIS A 40 -9.63 -2.89 -4.34
C HIS A 40 -9.61 -1.38 -4.10
N GLU A 41 -9.56 -0.92 -2.84
CA GLU A 41 -9.45 0.52 -2.50
C GLU A 41 -8.07 1.05 -2.87
N LEU A 42 -7.03 0.24 -2.68
CA LEU A 42 -5.66 0.58 -3.08
C LEU A 42 -5.52 0.58 -4.61
N VAL A 43 -6.14 -0.39 -5.29
CA VAL A 43 -6.17 -0.45 -6.76
C VAL A 43 -6.91 0.75 -7.34
N SER A 44 -8.05 1.15 -6.77
CA SER A 44 -8.82 2.29 -7.29
C SER A 44 -8.04 3.60 -7.19
N VAL A 45 -7.23 3.81 -6.14
CA VAL A 45 -6.33 4.98 -6.06
C VAL A 45 -5.38 5.04 -7.25
N PHE A 46 -4.81 3.91 -7.67
CA PHE A 46 -3.92 3.87 -8.84
C PHE A 46 -4.67 4.20 -10.12
N GLU A 47 -5.83 3.59 -10.33
CA GLU A 47 -6.66 3.80 -11.53
C GLU A 47 -7.14 5.26 -11.65
N GLU A 48 -7.57 5.86 -10.54
CA GLU A 48 -8.03 7.24 -10.49
C GLU A 48 -6.90 8.26 -10.71
N GLU A 49 -5.66 7.93 -10.31
CA GLU A 49 -4.47 8.73 -10.60
C GLU A 49 -3.87 8.42 -11.99
N GLY A 50 -4.60 7.70 -12.86
CA GLY A 50 -4.23 7.48 -14.26
C GLY A 50 -3.23 6.34 -14.49
N ALA A 51 -3.10 5.43 -13.53
CA ALA A 51 -2.28 4.23 -13.66
C ALA A 51 -3.14 3.02 -14.05
N GLN A 52 -2.72 2.29 -15.07
CA GLN A 52 -3.20 0.93 -15.32
C GLN A 52 -2.51 -0.02 -14.33
N VAL A 53 -3.29 -0.73 -13.52
CA VAL A 53 -2.72 -1.75 -12.61
C VAL A 53 -2.34 -3.01 -13.40
N MET A 54 -1.06 -3.35 -13.36
CA MET A 54 -0.48 -4.51 -14.04
C MET A 54 -0.42 -5.74 -13.13
N ASN A 55 -0.20 -5.51 -11.84
CA ASN A 55 -0.13 -6.55 -10.83
C ASN A 55 -0.65 -6.01 -9.49
N ALA A 56 -1.41 -6.82 -8.77
CA ALA A 56 -1.89 -6.53 -7.43
C ALA A 56 -1.87 -7.83 -6.62
N ASN A 57 -1.17 -7.82 -5.49
CA ASN A 57 -0.98 -9.00 -4.66
C ASN A 57 -1.21 -8.65 -3.18
N LEU A 58 -1.81 -9.60 -2.46
CA LEU A 58 -1.94 -9.60 -1.02
C LEU A 58 -1.30 -10.87 -0.47
N GLN A 59 -0.37 -10.72 0.46
CA GLN A 59 0.34 -11.83 1.10
C GLN A 59 0.31 -11.69 2.62
N ASN A 60 0.11 -12.81 3.32
CA ASN A 60 0.27 -12.85 4.77
C ASN A 60 1.75 -13.10 5.09
N LEU A 61 2.39 -12.18 5.82
CA LEU A 61 3.76 -12.38 6.35
C LEU A 61 3.77 -13.32 7.55
N ASN A 62 2.76 -13.21 8.41
CA ASN A 62 2.53 -14.03 9.59
C ASN A 62 1.07 -13.86 10.03
N ASP A 63 0.70 -14.41 11.20
CA ASP A 63 -0.66 -14.37 11.74
C ASP A 63 -1.20 -12.97 12.04
N ARG A 64 -0.34 -11.95 12.03
CA ARG A 64 -0.70 -10.57 12.37
C ARG A 64 -0.34 -9.55 11.29
N MET A 65 0.46 -9.89 10.27
CA MET A 65 0.98 -8.91 9.30
C MET A 65 0.67 -9.30 7.86
N ILE A 66 0.27 -8.32 7.06
CA ILE A 66 0.00 -8.47 5.63
C ILE A 66 0.82 -7.49 4.80
N ILE A 67 1.16 -7.91 3.58
CA ILE A 67 1.78 -7.10 2.54
C ILE A 67 0.79 -6.92 1.39
N TYR A 68 0.63 -5.68 0.97
CA TYR A 68 0.07 -5.32 -0.32
C TYR A 68 1.20 -4.91 -1.26
N THR A 69 1.23 -5.50 -2.45
CA THR A 69 2.10 -5.07 -3.54
C THR A 69 1.26 -4.71 -4.75
N ILE A 70 1.39 -3.49 -5.25
CA ILE A 70 0.70 -3.03 -6.45
C ILE A 70 1.74 -2.47 -7.42
N VAL A 71 1.69 -2.93 -8.67
CA VAL A 71 2.48 -2.40 -9.78
C VAL A 71 1.52 -1.79 -10.79
N GLY A 72 1.71 -0.51 -11.09
CA GLY A 72 0.95 0.22 -12.08
C GLY A 72 1.83 0.83 -13.16
N GLN A 73 1.23 1.16 -14.29
CA GLN A 73 1.88 1.86 -15.40
C GLN A 73 1.02 3.04 -15.87
N ALA A 74 1.66 4.17 -16.18
CA ALA A 74 0.97 5.37 -16.65
C ALA A 74 0.23 5.07 -17.95
N ILE A 75 -1.08 5.33 -17.98
CA ILE A 75 -1.89 5.17 -19.20
C ILE A 75 -1.44 6.18 -20.25
N ILE A 76 -1.06 7.39 -19.82
CA ILE A 76 -0.59 8.47 -20.69
C ILE A 76 0.86 8.80 -20.35
N CYS A 77 1.81 8.25 -21.11
CA CYS A 77 3.25 8.47 -20.89
C CYS A 77 3.68 9.95 -20.92
N ARG A 78 2.90 10.84 -21.57
CA ARG A 78 3.20 12.29 -21.64
C ARG A 78 2.89 13.06 -20.37
N ILE A 79 1.93 12.59 -19.56
CA ILE A 79 1.50 13.23 -18.31
C ILE A 79 2.15 12.51 -17.12
N GLY A 80 2.42 11.20 -17.25
CA GLY A 80 3.01 10.39 -16.20
C GLY A 80 2.00 10.06 -15.09
N ILE A 81 2.51 9.52 -14.00
CA ILE A 81 1.80 9.31 -12.73
C ILE A 81 2.54 10.13 -11.68
N ASP A 82 1.82 10.85 -10.82
CA ASP A 82 2.42 11.51 -9.66
C ASP A 82 2.44 10.55 -8.45
N PRO A 83 3.61 9.99 -8.07
CA PRO A 83 3.70 9.05 -6.96
C PRO A 83 3.32 9.69 -5.63
N SER A 84 3.48 11.02 -5.49
CA SER A 84 3.20 11.77 -4.26
C SER A 84 1.71 11.81 -3.97
N ARG A 85 0.86 11.94 -5.00
CA ARG A 85 -0.60 11.92 -4.86
C ARG A 85 -1.09 10.54 -4.46
N ILE A 86 -0.51 9.48 -5.05
CA ILE A 86 -0.81 8.10 -4.65
C ILE A 86 -0.39 7.88 -3.18
N GLU A 87 0.79 8.36 -2.77
CA GLU A 87 1.26 8.27 -1.38
C GLU A 87 0.30 8.95 -0.41
N GLU A 88 -0.12 10.18 -0.70
CA GLU A 88 -1.06 10.96 0.10
C GLU A 88 -2.40 10.23 0.25
N ARG A 89 -3.00 9.81 -0.87
CA ARG A 89 -4.30 9.12 -0.86
C ARG A 89 -4.25 7.76 -0.17
N VAL A 90 -3.16 7.01 -0.32
CA VAL A 90 -2.99 5.74 0.41
C VAL A 90 -2.81 6.00 1.90
N ARG A 91 -2.13 7.08 2.29
CA ARG A 91 -2.02 7.49 3.70
C ARG A 91 -3.40 7.81 4.30
N ASP A 92 -4.27 8.51 3.58
CA ASP A 92 -5.63 8.81 4.03
C ASP A 92 -6.48 7.53 4.22
N LEU A 93 -6.19 6.47 3.46
CA LEU A 93 -6.84 5.18 3.61
C LEU A 93 -6.35 4.41 4.85
N ILE A 94 -5.05 4.46 5.17
CA ILE A 94 -4.44 3.62 6.23
C ILE A 94 -4.30 4.28 7.60
N PHE A 95 -4.28 5.62 7.67
CA PHE A 95 -4.24 6.41 8.91
C PHE A 95 -5.62 6.97 9.27
#